data_AF-A0A2E7UW14-F1
#
_entry.id   AF-A0A2E7UW14-F1
#
_cell.length_a   1.000
_cell.length_b   1.000
_cell.length_c   1.000
_cell.angle_alpha   90.00
_cell.angle_beta   90.00
_cell.angle_gamma   90.00
#
_symmetry.space_group_name_H-M   'P 1'
#
loop_
_entity.id
_entity.type
_entity.pdbx_description
1 polymer ?
#
loop_
_entity_poly.entity_id
_entity_poly.type
_entity_poly.pdbx_seq_one_letter_code
_entity_poly.pdbx_strand_id
1 'polypeptide(L)'
;MMFMIAVEFRSEDVVAKERVDASIKTLGNWSNRVPGVYMLETNRMGARGIRDHLKQFIVADKGDQIFVARISRNWAGTNMGQGFPEWMKRRDFGTFEEG
;
A
#
# COMPACT_ATOMS: atom_id res chain seq x y z
N MET A 1 9.91 2.59 6.66
CA MET A 1 8.74 3.47 6.74
C MET A 1 7.52 2.68 6.33
N MET A 2 6.34 3.02 6.85
CA MET A 2 5.11 2.32 6.52
C MET A 2 4.14 3.19 5.71
N PHE A 3 3.49 2.56 4.72
CA PHE A 3 2.55 3.19 3.80
C PHE A 3 1.27 2.38 3.71
N MET A 4 0.15 3.08 3.54
CA MET A 4 -1.10 2.51 3.07
C MET A 4 -1.34 2.94 1.64
N ILE A 5 -1.64 1.97 0.81
CA ILE A 5 -1.93 2.12 -0.61
C ILE A 5 -3.36 1.64 -0.78
N ALA A 6 -4.28 2.54 -1.12
CA ALA A 6 -5.62 2.17 -1.56
C ALA A 6 -5.66 2.19 -3.09
N VAL A 7 -6.13 1.13 -3.70
CA VAL A 7 -6.26 0.99 -5.16
C VAL A 7 -7.65 0.48 -5.49
N GLU A 8 -8.35 1.20 -6.34
CA GLU A 8 -9.65 0.82 -6.89
C GLU A 8 -9.51 0.67 -8.40
N PHE A 9 -9.85 -0.51 -8.92
CA PHE A 9 -9.86 -0.80 -10.35
C PHE A 9 -11.30 -0.70 -10.83
N ARG A 10 -11.59 0.34 -11.63
CA ARG A 10 -12.89 0.54 -12.28
C ARG A 10 -12.84 0.11 -13.74
N SER A 11 -11.65 0.02 -14.31
CA SER A 11 -11.42 -0.69 -15.55
C SER A 11 -11.68 -2.19 -15.35
N GLU A 12 -12.23 -2.85 -16.37
CA GLU A 12 -12.33 -4.32 -16.41
C GLU A 12 -10.98 -4.99 -16.70
N ASP A 13 -9.86 -4.25 -16.57
CA ASP A 13 -8.51 -4.75 -16.80
C ASP A 13 -8.04 -5.59 -15.61
N VAL A 14 -8.35 -6.88 -15.67
CA VAL A 14 -7.90 -7.87 -14.68
C VAL A 14 -6.37 -7.95 -14.59
N VAL A 15 -5.65 -7.59 -15.65
CA VAL A 15 -4.18 -7.64 -15.72
C VAL A 15 -3.57 -6.45 -14.96
N ALA A 16 -4.23 -5.30 -14.95
CA ALA A 16 -3.80 -4.12 -14.17
C ALA A 16 -3.67 -4.45 -12.68
N LYS A 17 -4.64 -5.18 -12.13
CA LYS A 17 -4.61 -5.65 -10.73
C LYS A 17 -3.39 -6.52 -10.45
N GLU A 18 -3.13 -7.51 -11.29
CA GLU A 18 -2.01 -8.44 -11.14
C GLU A 18 -0.65 -7.72 -11.21
N ARG A 19 -0.53 -6.71 -12.09
CA ARG A 19 0.69 -5.89 -12.22
C ARG A 19 0.95 -5.04 -10.98
N VAL A 20 -0.09 -4.41 -10.43
CA VAL A 20 0.02 -3.66 -9.17
C VAL A 20 0.39 -4.60 -8.02
N ASP A 21 -0.24 -5.77 -7.92
CA ASP A 21 0.09 -6.79 -6.92
C ASP A 21 1.56 -7.23 -7.01
N ALA A 22 2.02 -7.55 -8.22
CA ALA A 22 3.40 -7.97 -8.45
C ALA A 22 4.38 -6.84 -8.12
N SER A 23 4.09 -5.60 -8.51
CA SER A 23 4.93 -4.45 -8.23
C SER A 23 5.06 -4.20 -6.72
N ILE A 24 3.95 -4.15 -5.96
CA ILE A 24 3.98 -3.91 -4.51
C ILE A 24 4.83 -4.97 -3.79
N LYS A 25 4.73 -6.23 -4.21
CA LYS A 25 5.53 -7.34 -3.66
C LYS A 25 7.04 -7.15 -3.80
N THR A 26 7.50 -6.38 -4.79
CA THR A 26 8.92 -6.10 -5.01
C THR A 26 9.45 -4.92 -4.18
N LEU A 27 8.57 -4.05 -3.69
CA LEU A 27 8.95 -2.80 -3.03
C LEU A 27 9.36 -2.96 -1.56
N GLY A 28 8.93 -4.04 -0.91
CA GLY A 28 9.24 -4.32 0.50
C GLY A 28 8.31 -5.35 1.14
N ASN A 29 8.25 -5.37 2.47
CA ASN A 29 7.29 -6.23 3.19
C ASN A 29 5.89 -5.65 3.04
N TRP A 30 4.88 -6.48 2.79
CA TRP A 30 3.54 -5.99 2.51
C TRP A 30 2.45 -6.86 3.15
N SER A 31 1.22 -6.35 3.16
CA SER A 31 0.01 -7.03 3.63
C SER A 31 -1.21 -6.47 2.90
N ASN A 32 -2.11 -7.32 2.40
CA ASN A 32 -3.34 -6.94 1.68
C ASN A 32 -4.61 -7.48 2.35
N ARG A 33 -4.63 -7.51 3.68
CA ARG A 33 -5.72 -8.11 4.48
C ARG A 33 -7.07 -7.37 4.37
N VAL A 34 -7.08 -6.17 3.80
CA VAL A 34 -8.29 -5.40 3.49
C VAL A 34 -8.41 -5.33 1.96
N PRO A 35 -9.56 -5.70 1.36
CA PRO A 35 -9.77 -5.59 -0.08
C PRO A 35 -9.48 -4.17 -0.59
N GLY A 36 -8.73 -4.07 -1.69
CA GLY A 36 -8.35 -2.79 -2.29
C GLY A 36 -7.29 -2.01 -1.50
N VAL A 37 -6.75 -2.54 -0.40
CA VAL A 37 -5.77 -1.85 0.43
C VAL A 37 -4.54 -2.70 0.66
N TYR A 38 -3.37 -2.08 0.54
CA TYR A 38 -2.08 -2.65 0.87
C TYR A 38 -1.40 -1.83 1.94
N MET A 39 -0.84 -2.52 2.91
CA MET A 39 0.12 -1.97 3.85
C MET A 39 1.50 -2.35 3.33
N LEU A 40 2.38 -1.37 3.11
CA LEU A 40 3.72 -1.57 2.58
C LEU A 40 4.76 -0.97 3.54
N GLU A 41 5.71 -1.79 3.97
CA GLU A 41 6.92 -1.37 4.66
C GLU A 41 8.07 -1.25 3.64
N THR A 42 8.57 -0.04 3.45
CA THR A 42 9.75 0.18 2.61
C THR A 42 10.54 1.41 3.05
N ASN A 43 11.84 1.40 2.77
CA ASN A 43 12.73 2.57 2.89
C ASN A 43 13.23 3.05 1.51
N ARG A 44 12.76 2.43 0.41
CA ARG A 44 13.26 2.72 -0.94
C ARG A 44 12.71 4.01 -1.53
N MET A 45 11.52 4.42 -1.11
CA MET A 45 10.81 5.57 -1.67
C MET A 45 9.74 6.11 -0.70
N GLY A 46 9.37 7.38 -0.89
CA GLY A 46 8.26 8.02 -0.20
C GLY A 46 6.90 7.79 -0.88
N ALA A 47 5.83 8.30 -0.28
CA ALA A 47 4.44 8.09 -0.77
C ALA A 47 4.24 8.54 -2.22
N ARG A 48 4.81 9.70 -2.59
CA ARG A 48 4.78 10.21 -3.97
C ARG A 48 5.47 9.25 -4.95
N GLY A 49 6.64 8.73 -4.59
CA GLY A 49 7.39 7.79 -5.42
C GLY A 49 6.64 6.48 -5.62
N ILE A 50 6.00 5.95 -4.57
CA ILE A 50 5.15 4.75 -4.65
C ILE A 50 3.97 5.00 -5.59
N ARG A 51 3.25 6.11 -5.41
CA ARG A 51 2.13 6.48 -6.29
C ARG A 51 2.57 6.57 -7.74
N ASP A 52 3.65 7.29 -8.01
CA ASP A 52 4.13 7.52 -9.38
C ASP A 52 4.64 6.22 -10.02
N HIS A 53 5.27 5.34 -9.23
CA HIS A 53 5.66 4.00 -9.68
C HIS A 53 4.46 3.11 -9.99
N LEU A 54 3.41 3.12 -9.17
CA LEU A 54 2.23 2.28 -9.39
C LEU A 54 1.28 2.83 -10.46
N LYS A 55 1.29 4.16 -10.67
CA LYS A 55 0.46 4.84 -11.68
C LYS A 55 0.65 4.27 -13.08
N GLN A 56 1.84 3.76 -13.41
CA GLN A 56 2.13 3.18 -14.72
C GLN A 56 1.34 1.90 -15.03
N PHE A 57 0.73 1.28 -14.00
CA PHE A 57 -0.01 0.02 -14.13
C PHE A 57 -1.53 0.19 -14.08
N ILE A 58 -2.04 1.40 -13.79
CA ILE A 58 -3.48 1.67 -13.73
C ILE A 58 -3.93 2.52 -14.92
N VAL A 59 -5.21 2.42 -15.27
CA VAL A 59 -5.80 3.14 -16.41
C VAL A 59 -6.62 4.33 -15.88
N ALA A 60 -5.94 5.45 -15.60
CA ALA A 60 -6.55 6.60 -14.91
C ALA A 60 -7.73 7.23 -15.69
N ASP A 61 -7.70 7.21 -17.02
CA ASP A 61 -8.78 7.67 -17.90
C ASP A 61 -10.01 6.76 -17.86
N LYS A 62 -9.87 5.53 -17.37
CA LYS A 62 -10.98 4.60 -17.08
C LYS A 62 -11.47 4.70 -15.63
N GLY A 63 -10.94 5.67 -14.87
CA GLY A 63 -11.39 5.94 -13.51
C GLY A 63 -10.73 5.07 -12.45
N ASP A 64 -9.66 4.34 -12.77
CA ASP A 64 -8.86 3.66 -11.76
C ASP A 64 -8.25 4.69 -10.79
N GLN A 65 -8.27 4.35 -9.50
CA GLN A 65 -7.86 5.28 -8.45
C GLN A 65 -6.73 4.68 -7.65
N ILE A 66 -5.73 5.50 -7.33
CA ILE A 66 -4.67 5.15 -6.39
C ILE A 66 -4.46 6.27 -5.40
N PHE A 67 -4.40 5.90 -4.13
CA PHE A 67 -4.10 6.78 -3.03
C PHE A 67 -2.97 6.17 -2.19
N VAL A 68 -1.95 6.94 -1.88
CA VAL A 68 -0.82 6.50 -1.05
C VAL A 68 -0.63 7.48 0.09
N ALA A 69 -0.76 6.98 1.31
CA ALA A 69 -0.45 7.72 2.53
C ALA A 69 0.73 7.06 3.24
N ARG A 70 1.71 7.88 3.65
CA ARG A 70 2.61 7.46 4.72
C ARG A 70 1.79 7.50 6.01
N ILE A 71 1.78 6.41 6.75
CA ILE A 71 1.07 6.39 8.01
C ILE A 71 2.11 6.50 9.14
N SER A 72 1.89 7.45 10.05
CA SER A 72 2.56 7.53 11.35
C SER A 72 1.81 6.69 12.37
N ARG A 73 2.52 6.20 13.40
CA ARG A 73 2.06 5.44 14.58
C ARG A 73 0.54 5.51 14.92
N ASN A 74 0.02 4.49 15.62
CA ASN A 74 -1.37 4.35 16.14
C ASN A 74 -2.41 3.72 15.19
N TRP A 75 -2.17 2.48 14.76
CA TRP A 75 -3.04 1.81 13.79
C TRP A 75 -3.76 0.67 14.50
N ALA A 76 -5.03 0.47 14.16
CA ALA A 76 -5.86 -0.57 14.75
C ALA A 76 -6.65 -1.28 13.66
N GLY A 77 -6.92 -2.56 13.86
CA GLY A 77 -7.74 -3.36 12.96
C GLY A 77 -8.37 -4.53 13.70
N THR A 78 -9.52 -4.98 13.24
CA THR A 78 -10.31 -6.08 13.81
C THR A 78 -10.49 -7.16 12.76
N ASN A 79 -10.49 -8.44 13.15
CA ASN A 79 -10.68 -9.59 12.26
C ASN A 79 -9.69 -9.69 11.09
N MET A 80 -8.45 -9.23 11.28
CA MET A 80 -7.40 -9.24 10.26
C MET A 80 -6.65 -10.58 10.13
N GLY A 81 -7.15 -11.63 10.80
CA GLY A 81 -6.57 -12.97 10.85
C GLY A 81 -5.48 -13.17 11.91
N GLN A 82 -5.15 -14.44 12.16
CA GLN A 82 -4.10 -14.81 13.12
C GLN A 82 -2.74 -14.34 12.60
N GLY A 83 -2.04 -13.52 13.40
CA GLY A 83 -0.70 -12.99 13.08
C GLY A 83 -0.64 -11.54 12.57
N PHE A 84 -1.76 -10.90 12.22
CA PHE A 84 -1.73 -9.48 11.84
C PHE A 84 -1.27 -8.56 12.99
N PRO A 85 -1.73 -8.73 14.25
CA PRO A 85 -1.22 -7.93 15.37
C PRO A 85 0.28 -8.11 15.59
N GLU A 86 0.79 -9.34 15.49
CA GLU A 86 2.22 -9.64 15.65
C GLU A 86 3.06 -9.12 14.48
N TRP A 87 2.54 -9.21 13.25
CA TRP A 87 3.15 -8.61 12.08
C TRP A 87 3.28 -7.09 12.25
N MET A 88 2.20 -6.42 12.70
CA MET A 88 2.13 -4.98 12.98
C MET A 88 3.12 -4.53 14.05
N LYS A 89 3.21 -5.23 15.18
CA LYS A 89 4.10 -4.89 16.30
C LYS A 89 5.59 -4.85 15.92
N ARG A 90 5.99 -5.61 14.88
CA ARG A 90 7.38 -5.72 14.43
C ARG A 90 7.80 -4.63 13.44
N ARG A 91 6.91 -3.71 13.05
CA ARG A 91 7.19 -2.73 11.99
C ARG A 91 7.83 -1.46 12.52
N ASP A 92 8.71 -0.87 11.71
CA ASP A 92 9.29 0.44 11.96
C ASP A 92 8.56 1.54 11.15
N PHE A 93 7.91 2.45 11.89
CA PHE A 93 7.20 3.59 11.33
C PHE A 93 8.14 4.77 10.95
N GLY A 94 9.40 4.70 11.35
CA GLY A 94 10.40 5.76 11.19
C GLY A 94 10.12 6.98 12.07
N THR A 95 10.92 8.03 11.86
CA THR A 95 10.73 9.35 12.46
C THR A 95 9.83 10.22 11.58
N PHE A 96 9.00 11.03 12.22
CA PHE A 96 8.23 12.09 11.57
C PHE A 96 8.91 13.39 11.98
N GLU A 97 9.38 14.16 11.00
CA GLU A 97 9.70 15.56 11.26
C GLU A 97 8.35 16.28 11.45
N GLU A 98 8.19 16.98 12.57
CA GLU A 98 7.04 17.84 12.79
C GLU A 98 7.03 18.87 11.66
N GLY A 99 5.93 18.92 10.91
CA GLY A 99 5.71 19.89 9.83
C GLY A 99 5.38 21.27 10.35
#